data_AF-A0ABD1F6B8-F1
#
_entry.id   AF-A0ABD1F6B8-F1
#
_cell.length_a   1.000
_cell.length_b   1.000
_cell.length_c   1.000
_cell.angle_alpha   90.00
_cell.angle_beta   90.00
_cell.angle_gamma   90.00
#
_symmetry.space_group_name_H-M   'P 1'
#
loop_
_entity.id
_entity.type
_entity.pdbx_description
1 polymer ?
#
loop_
_entity_poly.entity_id
_entity_poly.type
_entity_poly.pdbx_seq_one_letter_code
_entity_poly.pdbx_strand_id
1 'polypeptide(L)'
;MTANLSNCIHFFYNATLHTLLMSTILEIKRKLVIVNNQSSSDVKIMDVTTMYASINQAIEAGKAFNRLFGYQLLIYYFRWFVFLLHIQVDIVVFVINPETYYYPSTVLGSVCLVTCSIILETLGPCAIAFACDMVATEADKLMATCYAAQEKFHYNSREYQELQSLGSILGSGVLQFTAAKFMEIKRSTILSIMAAATTYFIAIVQFY
;
A
#
# COMPACT_ATOMS: atom_id res chain seq x y z
N MET A 1 5.58 -26.49 23.82
CA MET A 1 4.17 -26.42 23.36
C MET A 1 3.65 -24.97 23.28
N THR A 2 4.12 -24.04 24.11
CA THR A 2 3.73 -22.61 24.11
C THR A 2 4.23 -21.80 22.91
N ALA A 3 5.42 -22.11 22.37
CA ALA A 3 5.99 -21.41 21.21
C ALA A 3 5.14 -21.54 19.92
N ASN A 4 4.53 -22.72 19.70
CA ASN A 4 3.68 -22.95 18.53
C ASN A 4 2.37 -22.17 18.62
N LEU A 5 1.80 -22.01 19.81
CA LEU A 5 0.56 -21.24 19.99
C LEU A 5 0.80 -19.74 19.74
N SER A 6 1.91 -19.20 20.25
CA SER A 6 2.30 -17.81 20.01
C SER A 6 2.49 -17.52 18.52
N ASN A 7 3.20 -18.39 17.80
CA ASN A 7 3.44 -18.23 16.37
C ASN A 7 2.13 -18.31 15.56
N CYS A 8 1.22 -19.22 15.92
CA CYS A 8 -0.11 -19.27 15.30
C CYS A 8 -0.91 -17.99 15.53
N ILE A 9 -0.94 -17.46 16.75
CA ILE A 9 -1.66 -16.21 17.07
C ILE A 9 -1.10 -15.03 16.26
N HIS A 10 0.22 -14.91 16.17
CA HIS A 10 0.86 -13.88 15.35
C HIS A 10 0.55 -14.03 13.86
N PHE A 11 0.57 -15.26 13.33
CA PHE A 11 0.20 -15.53 11.95
C PHE A 11 -1.25 -15.13 11.65
N PHE A 12 -2.20 -15.57 12.50
CA PHE A 12 -3.60 -15.21 12.33
C PHE A 12 -3.84 -13.70 12.46
N TYR A 13 -3.20 -13.04 13.43
CA TYR A 13 -3.27 -11.59 13.58
C TYR A 13 -2.79 -10.87 12.31
N ASN A 14 -1.63 -11.25 11.77
CA ASN A 14 -1.10 -10.64 10.55
C ASN A 14 -1.98 -10.91 9.34
N ALA A 15 -2.52 -12.12 9.20
CA ALA A 15 -3.42 -12.47 8.11
C ALA A 15 -4.74 -11.68 8.20
N THR A 16 -5.33 -11.58 9.39
CA THR A 16 -6.55 -10.78 9.62
C THR A 16 -6.29 -9.30 9.39
N LEU A 17 -5.17 -8.75 9.88
CA LEU A 17 -4.78 -7.36 9.66
C LEU A 17 -4.61 -7.09 8.16
N HIS A 18 -3.89 -7.94 7.44
CA HIS A 18 -3.70 -7.81 6.00
C HIS A 18 -5.04 -7.84 5.23
N THR A 19 -5.91 -8.82 5.53
CA THR A 19 -7.24 -8.91 4.89
C THR A 19 -8.11 -7.69 5.20
N LEU A 20 -8.05 -7.16 6.43
CA LEU A 20 -8.78 -5.96 6.81
C LEU A 20 -8.25 -4.70 6.10
N LEU A 21 -6.93 -4.53 6.02
CA LEU A 21 -6.30 -3.44 5.28
C LEU A 21 -6.66 -3.51 3.79
N MET A 22 -6.51 -4.68 3.18
CA MET A 22 -6.82 -4.85 1.76
C MET A 22 -8.31 -4.64 1.46
N SER A 23 -9.22 -5.18 2.28
CA SER A 23 -10.66 -5.00 2.06
C SER A 23 -11.09 -3.55 2.18
N THR A 24 -10.55 -2.79 3.14
CA THR A 24 -10.84 -1.36 3.29
C THR A 24 -10.28 -0.53 2.14
N ILE A 25 -9.03 -0.76 1.71
CA ILE A 25 -8.43 -0.06 0.56
C ILE A 25 -9.21 -0.36 -0.74
N LEU A 26 -9.56 -1.62 -0.98
CA LEU A 26 -10.30 -2.01 -2.17
C LEU A 26 -11.73 -1.45 -2.19
N GLU A 27 -12.37 -1.31 -1.02
CA GLU A 27 -13.67 -0.65 -0.92
C GLU A 27 -13.60 0.84 -1.27
N ILE A 28 -12.57 1.55 -0.78
CA ILE A 28 -12.33 2.96 -1.15
C ILE A 28 -12.11 3.05 -2.67
N LYS A 29 -11.29 2.16 -3.24
CA LYS A 29 -11.05 2.09 -4.69
C LYS A 29 -12.35 1.87 -5.46
N ARG A 30 -13.16 0.91 -5.05
CA ARG A 30 -14.43 0.56 -5.70
C ARG A 30 -15.35 1.77 -5.77
N LYS A 31 -15.47 2.53 -4.68
CA LYS A 31 -16.26 3.76 -4.64
C LYS A 31 -15.74 4.81 -5.64
N LEU A 32 -14.42 5.03 -5.70
CA LEU A 32 -13.84 5.97 -6.66
C LEU A 32 -14.07 5.56 -8.12
N VAL A 33 -13.91 4.28 -8.44
CA VAL A 33 -14.15 3.76 -9.80
C VAL A 33 -15.61 3.94 -10.23
N ILE A 34 -16.57 3.68 -9.34
CA ILE A 34 -18.00 3.88 -9.63
C ILE A 34 -18.26 5.34 -10.00
N VAL A 35 -17.74 6.27 -9.19
CA VAL A 35 -17.91 7.71 -9.43
C VAL A 35 -17.21 8.15 -10.74
N ASN A 36 -16.00 7.64 -11.01
CA ASN A 36 -15.25 7.98 -12.21
C ASN A 36 -15.95 7.51 -13.49
N ASN A 37 -16.49 6.28 -13.47
CA ASN A 37 -17.23 5.74 -14.60
C ASN A 37 -18.53 6.52 -14.85
N GLN A 38 -19.28 6.86 -13.80
CA GLN A 38 -20.51 7.67 -13.91
C GLN A 38 -20.22 9.08 -14.47
N SER A 39 -19.10 9.68 -14.07
CA SER A 39 -18.64 10.98 -14.58
C SER A 39 -18.25 10.93 -16.06
N SER A 40 -17.74 9.81 -16.55
CA SER A 40 -17.27 9.68 -17.93
C SER A 40 -18.38 9.43 -18.95
N SER A 41 -19.48 8.76 -18.57
CA SER A 41 -20.53 8.33 -19.50
C SER A 41 -21.65 9.35 -19.73
N ASP A 42 -22.03 10.16 -18.73
CA ASP A 42 -23.14 11.12 -18.86
C ASP A 42 -22.99 12.31 -17.89
N VAL A 43 -22.05 13.22 -18.19
CA VAL A 43 -21.87 14.49 -17.44
C VAL A 43 -23.15 15.33 -17.38
N LYS A 44 -24.11 15.10 -18.29
CA LYS A 44 -25.37 15.86 -18.36
C LYS A 44 -26.40 15.53 -17.26
N ILE A 45 -26.28 14.39 -16.55
CA ILE A 45 -27.34 13.91 -15.63
C ILE A 45 -26.83 13.61 -14.21
N MET A 46 -25.50 13.59 -13.99
CA MET A 46 -25.00 13.41 -12.63
C MET A 46 -25.07 14.74 -11.86
N ASP A 47 -25.96 14.79 -10.87
CA ASP A 47 -26.04 15.87 -9.90
C ASP A 47 -24.65 16.03 -9.25
N VAL A 48 -23.99 17.15 -9.53
CA VAL A 48 -22.63 17.48 -9.03
C VAL A 48 -22.55 17.29 -7.51
N THR A 49 -23.68 17.49 -6.82
CA THR A 49 -23.87 17.21 -5.39
C THR A 49 -23.58 15.75 -5.02
N THR A 50 -24.04 14.78 -5.82
CA THR A 50 -23.85 13.33 -5.58
C THR A 50 -22.40 12.90 -5.80
N MET A 51 -21.74 13.48 -6.80
CA MET A 51 -20.32 13.28 -7.07
C MET A 51 -19.47 13.83 -5.92
N TYR A 52 -19.77 15.06 -5.49
CA TYR A 52 -19.14 15.72 -4.35
C TYR A 52 -19.27 14.89 -3.06
N ALA A 53 -20.49 14.44 -2.74
CA ALA A 53 -20.75 13.63 -1.55
C ALA A 53 -19.96 12.31 -1.54
N SER A 54 -19.89 11.63 -2.69
CA SER A 54 -19.19 10.35 -2.81
C SER A 54 -17.68 10.49 -2.66
N ILE A 55 -17.10 11.56 -3.23
CA ILE A 55 -15.66 11.85 -3.11
C ILE A 55 -15.31 12.27 -1.69
N ASN A 56 -16.11 13.13 -1.07
CA ASN A 56 -15.89 13.52 0.31
C ASN A 56 -15.98 12.30 1.26
N GLN A 57 -16.87 11.35 0.96
CA GLN A 57 -16.92 10.07 1.70
C GLN A 57 -15.64 9.24 1.51
N ALA A 58 -15.09 9.17 0.29
CA ALA A 58 -13.83 8.45 0.03
C ALA A 58 -12.64 9.10 0.74
N ILE A 59 -12.60 10.43 0.77
CA ILE A 59 -11.62 11.24 1.49
C ILE A 59 -11.68 10.97 2.98
N GLU A 60 -12.86 11.08 3.59
CA GLU A 60 -13.01 10.84 5.02
C GLU A 60 -12.71 9.39 5.40
N ALA A 61 -13.04 8.43 4.52
CA ALA A 61 -12.62 7.05 4.68
C ALA A 61 -11.09 6.88 4.65
N GLY A 62 -10.39 7.57 3.75
CA GLY A 62 -8.92 7.58 3.69
C GLY A 62 -8.27 8.18 4.95
N LYS A 63 -8.82 9.30 5.45
CA LYS A 63 -8.37 9.91 6.72
C LYS A 63 -8.61 8.97 7.90
N ALA A 64 -9.79 8.34 7.97
CA ALA A 64 -10.13 7.38 9.00
C ALA A 64 -9.18 6.16 8.94
N PHE A 65 -8.88 5.67 7.74
CA PHE A 65 -7.93 4.59 7.53
C PHE A 65 -6.54 4.95 8.08
N ASN A 66 -6.00 6.12 7.75
CA ASN A 66 -4.70 6.57 8.26
C ASN A 66 -4.70 6.69 9.79
N ARG A 67 -5.81 7.15 10.38
CA ARG A 67 -5.93 7.26 11.84
C ARG A 67 -6.01 5.90 12.52
N LEU A 68 -6.73 4.94 11.94
CA LEU A 68 -6.95 3.62 12.52
C LEU A 68 -5.78 2.67 12.33
N PHE A 69 -5.14 2.73 11.16
CA PHE A 69 -4.14 1.77 10.71
C PHE A 69 -2.74 2.35 10.52
N GLY A 70 -2.55 3.66 10.66
CA GLY A 70 -1.26 4.30 10.36
C GLY A 70 -0.10 3.71 11.17
N TYR A 71 -0.28 3.50 12.48
CA TYR A 71 0.76 2.90 13.32
C TYR A 71 0.95 1.41 13.05
N GLN A 72 -0.14 0.70 12.73
CA GLN A 72 -0.13 -0.71 12.39
C GLN A 72 0.64 -0.92 11.09
N LEU A 73 0.42 -0.05 10.09
CA LEU A 73 1.20 -0.02 8.85
C LEU A 73 2.67 0.28 9.14
N LEU A 74 2.97 1.27 9.98
CA LEU A 74 4.35 1.61 10.35
C LEU A 74 5.08 0.39 10.94
N ILE A 75 4.48 -0.25 11.94
CA ILE A 75 5.03 -1.45 12.57
C ILE A 75 5.14 -2.61 11.57
N TYR A 76 4.14 -2.77 10.70
CA TYR A 76 4.11 -3.83 9.69
C TYR A 76 5.25 -3.70 8.68
N TYR A 77 5.47 -2.50 8.13
CA TYR A 77 6.59 -2.23 7.22
C TYR A 77 7.93 -2.26 7.93
N PHE A 78 8.02 -1.78 9.17
CA PHE A 78 9.25 -1.89 9.98
C PHE A 78 9.63 -3.34 10.23
N ARG A 79 8.65 -4.19 10.60
CA ARG A 79 8.86 -5.64 10.76
C ARG A 79 9.34 -6.28 9.46
N TRP A 80 8.72 -5.92 8.33
CA TRP A 80 9.15 -6.42 7.02
C TRP A 80 10.59 -5.98 6.69
N PHE A 81 10.96 -4.74 6.98
CA PHE A 81 12.34 -4.26 6.80
C PHE A 81 13.34 -5.04 7.67
N VAL A 82 13.03 -5.27 8.94
CA VAL A 82 13.88 -6.09 9.83
C VAL A 82 13.99 -7.52 9.33
N PHE A 83 12.91 -8.11 8.82
CA PHE A 83 12.93 -9.43 8.18
C PHE A 83 13.88 -9.47 6.97
N LEU A 84 13.83 -8.44 6.10
CA LEU A 84 14.76 -8.34 4.97
C LEU A 84 16.23 -8.26 5.42
N LEU A 85 16.52 -7.56 6.51
CA LEU A 85 17.88 -7.51 7.06
C LEU A 85 18.30 -8.85 7.68
N HIS A 86 17.40 -9.52 8.38
CA HIS A 86 17.70 -10.79 9.03
C HIS A 86 18.01 -11.89 8.00
N ILE A 87 17.19 -12.01 6.96
CA ILE A 87 17.40 -13.04 5.94
C ILE A 87 18.70 -12.85 5.17
N GLN A 88 19.16 -11.60 5.02
CA GLN A 88 20.44 -11.28 4.41
C GLN A 88 21.62 -11.81 5.24
N VAL A 89 21.57 -11.65 6.57
CA VAL A 89 22.57 -12.20 7.48
C VAL A 89 22.58 -13.73 7.40
N ASP A 90 21.40 -14.36 7.41
CA ASP A 90 21.28 -15.82 7.30
C ASP A 90 21.88 -16.35 5.99
N ILE A 91 21.63 -15.64 4.87
CA ILE A 91 22.22 -15.97 3.55
C ILE A 91 23.75 -15.87 3.62
N VAL A 92 24.30 -14.80 4.19
CA VAL A 92 25.76 -14.61 4.29
C VAL A 92 26.40 -15.70 5.14
N VAL A 93 25.83 -16.00 6.31
CA VAL A 93 26.33 -17.08 7.20
C VAL A 93 26.29 -18.43 6.49
N PHE A 94 25.21 -18.73 5.76
CA PHE A 94 25.06 -19.96 4.98
C PHE A 94 26.11 -20.08 3.87
N VAL A 95 26.39 -18.98 3.17
CA VAL A 95 27.40 -18.94 2.09
C VAL A 95 28.82 -19.08 2.62
N ILE A 96 29.13 -18.48 3.77
CA ILE A 96 30.49 -18.47 4.35
C ILE A 96 30.85 -19.77 5.06
N ASN A 97 29.87 -20.47 5.67
CA ASN A 97 30.10 -21.72 6.39
C ASN A 97 29.39 -22.91 5.73
N PRO A 98 29.72 -23.25 4.46
CA PRO A 98 28.99 -24.29 3.74
C PRO A 98 29.17 -25.66 4.40
N GLU A 99 30.34 -25.95 4.97
CA GLU A 99 30.67 -27.25 5.59
C GLU A 99 29.81 -27.58 6.82
N THR A 100 29.32 -26.57 7.54
CA THR A 100 28.44 -26.77 8.71
C THR A 100 27.02 -27.14 8.30
N TYR A 101 26.63 -26.88 7.04
CA TYR A 101 25.27 -27.04 6.53
C TYR A 101 25.17 -28.00 5.32
N TYR A 102 26.26 -28.67 4.93
CA TYR A 102 26.32 -29.46 3.70
C TYR A 102 25.76 -30.89 3.85
N TYR A 103 24.44 -31.04 3.69
CA TYR A 103 23.82 -32.32 3.30
C TYR A 103 23.02 -32.11 2.01
N PRO A 104 23.38 -32.76 0.88
CA PRO A 104 22.87 -32.40 -0.45
C PRO A 104 21.34 -32.54 -0.62
N SER A 105 20.69 -33.46 0.13
CA SER A 105 19.23 -33.59 0.16
C SER A 105 18.52 -32.50 0.98
N THR A 106 19.24 -31.78 1.84
CA THR A 106 18.71 -30.70 2.69
C THR A 106 18.96 -29.30 2.13
N VAL A 107 19.95 -29.11 1.24
CA VAL A 107 20.26 -27.81 0.63
C VAL A 107 19.11 -27.33 -0.26
N LEU A 108 18.61 -28.18 -1.16
CA LEU A 108 17.49 -27.82 -2.03
C LEU A 108 16.23 -27.50 -1.20
N GLY A 109 15.94 -28.30 -0.16
CA GLY A 109 14.83 -28.05 0.76
C GLY A 109 14.96 -26.71 1.49
N SER A 110 16.16 -26.38 1.98
CA SER A 110 16.43 -25.15 2.72
C SER A 110 16.32 -23.91 1.82
N VAL A 111 16.87 -23.97 0.61
CA VAL A 111 16.75 -22.89 -0.39
C VAL A 111 15.29 -22.65 -0.77
N CYS A 112 14.52 -23.73 -1.00
CA CYS A 112 13.09 -23.62 -1.27
C CYS A 112 12.33 -22.98 -0.10
N LEU A 113 12.59 -23.41 1.14
CA LEU A 113 11.94 -22.86 2.33
C LEU A 113 12.24 -21.37 2.53
N VAL A 114 13.50 -20.96 2.37
CA VAL A 114 13.92 -19.56 2.46
C VAL A 114 13.24 -18.73 1.36
N THR A 115 13.28 -19.21 0.12
CA THR A 115 12.66 -18.51 -1.02
C THR A 115 11.14 -18.36 -0.82
N CYS A 116 10.45 -19.42 -0.39
CA CYS A 116 9.03 -19.37 -0.06
C CYS A 116 8.73 -18.37 1.07
N SER A 117 9.57 -18.34 2.12
CA SER A 117 9.38 -17.42 3.25
C SER A 117 9.53 -15.96 2.81
N ILE A 118 10.52 -15.65 1.97
CA ILE A 118 10.72 -14.31 1.40
C ILE A 118 9.49 -13.88 0.59
N ILE A 119 8.98 -14.75 -0.28
CA ILE A 119 7.81 -14.46 -1.12
C ILE A 119 6.59 -14.17 -0.25
N LEU A 120 6.31 -15.03 0.75
CA LEU A 120 5.13 -14.90 1.60
C LEU A 120 5.15 -13.62 2.45
N GLU A 121 6.28 -13.29 3.08
CA GLU A 121 6.40 -12.08 3.91
C GLU A 121 6.45 -10.79 3.08
N THR A 122 6.91 -10.85 1.83
CA THR A 122 6.97 -9.69 0.92
C THR A 122 5.66 -9.42 0.20
N LEU A 123 4.83 -10.44 -0.04
CA LEU A 123 3.59 -10.30 -0.80
C LEU A 123 2.62 -9.29 -0.17
N GLY A 124 2.46 -9.33 1.15
CA GLY A 124 1.51 -8.48 1.87
C GLY A 124 1.85 -6.98 1.82
N PRO A 125 3.05 -6.55 2.25
CA PRO A 125 3.49 -5.16 2.16
C PRO A 125 3.43 -4.60 0.73
N CYS A 126 3.79 -5.43 -0.26
CA CYS A 126 3.66 -5.06 -1.66
C CYS A 126 2.18 -4.88 -2.05
N ALA A 127 1.32 -5.86 -1.80
CA ALA A 127 -0.10 -5.79 -2.15
C ALA A 127 -0.78 -4.53 -1.58
N ILE A 128 -0.49 -4.21 -0.31
CA ILE A 128 -1.00 -3.00 0.35
C ILE A 128 -0.49 -1.73 -0.35
N ALA A 129 0.82 -1.62 -0.59
CA ALA A 129 1.39 -0.44 -1.24
C ALA A 129 0.84 -0.22 -2.66
N PHE A 130 0.71 -1.30 -3.43
CA PHE A 130 0.11 -1.24 -4.76
C PHE A 130 -1.36 -0.85 -4.69
N ALA A 131 -2.13 -1.38 -3.74
CA ALA A 131 -3.54 -1.03 -3.59
C ALA A 131 -3.75 0.44 -3.19
N CYS A 132 -2.96 0.96 -2.25
CA CYS A 132 -2.95 2.38 -1.87
C CYS A 132 -2.63 3.27 -3.07
N ASP A 133 -1.61 2.91 -3.85
CA ASP A 133 -1.19 3.66 -5.03
C ASP A 133 -2.23 3.62 -6.16
N MET A 134 -2.92 2.49 -6.34
CA MET A 134 -4.06 2.40 -7.26
C MET A 134 -5.20 3.34 -6.87
N VAL A 135 -5.49 3.46 -5.57
CA VAL A 135 -6.52 4.39 -5.07
C VAL A 135 -6.11 5.84 -5.35
N ALA A 136 -4.87 6.21 -5.07
CA ALA A 136 -4.35 7.54 -5.37
C ALA A 136 -4.42 7.85 -6.88
N THR A 137 -3.98 6.90 -7.71
CA THR A 137 -4.05 7.03 -9.18
C THR A 137 -5.50 7.21 -9.67
N GLU A 138 -6.45 6.51 -9.07
CA GLU A 138 -7.85 6.61 -9.45
C GLU A 138 -8.46 7.96 -9.01
N ALA A 139 -8.03 8.50 -7.87
CA ALA A 139 -8.38 9.84 -7.45
C ALA A 139 -7.82 10.90 -8.42
N ASP A 140 -6.59 10.74 -8.91
CA ASP A 140 -5.97 11.64 -9.90
C ASP A 140 -6.72 11.64 -11.24
N LYS A 141 -7.13 10.45 -11.72
CA LYS A 141 -7.97 10.35 -12.92
C LYS A 141 -9.31 11.04 -12.73
N LEU A 142 -9.95 10.82 -11.59
CA LEU A 142 -11.22 11.45 -11.27
C LEU A 142 -11.09 12.98 -11.25
N MET A 143 -10.00 13.49 -10.67
CA MET A 143 -9.69 14.91 -10.70
C MET A 143 -9.53 15.45 -12.13
N ALA A 144 -8.82 14.72 -13.01
CA ALA A 144 -8.70 15.10 -14.41
C ALA A 144 -10.07 15.13 -15.12
N THR A 145 -10.94 14.16 -14.85
CA THR A 145 -12.32 14.14 -15.36
C THR A 145 -13.13 15.34 -14.85
N CYS A 146 -13.00 15.71 -13.57
CA CYS A 146 -13.63 16.91 -13.02
C CYS A 146 -13.19 18.17 -13.76
N TYR A 147 -11.90 18.35 -14.02
CA TYR A 147 -11.37 19.50 -14.75
C TYR A 147 -11.88 19.55 -16.19
N ALA A 148 -11.90 18.41 -16.89
CA ALA A 148 -12.47 18.34 -18.24
C ALA A 148 -13.99 18.62 -18.25
N ALA A 149 -14.71 18.27 -17.19
CA ALA A 149 -16.13 18.58 -17.04
C ALA A 149 -16.37 20.08 -16.79
N GLN A 150 -15.48 20.76 -16.04
CA GLN A 150 -15.59 22.20 -15.77
C GLN A 150 -15.62 23.04 -17.04
N GLU A 151 -14.87 22.66 -18.08
CA GLU A 151 -14.82 23.38 -19.36
C GLU A 151 -16.19 23.48 -20.07
N LYS A 152 -17.15 22.63 -19.70
CA LYS A 152 -18.49 22.60 -20.28
C LYS A 152 -19.48 23.54 -19.59
N PHE A 153 -19.13 24.07 -18.42
CA PHE A 153 -19.99 24.94 -17.62
C PHE A 153 -19.53 26.40 -17.71
N HIS A 154 -20.48 27.32 -17.53
CA HIS A 154 -20.16 28.74 -17.46
C HIS A 154 -19.41 29.03 -16.15
N TYR A 155 -18.40 29.91 -16.16
CA TYR A 155 -17.52 30.18 -15.01
C TYR A 155 -18.26 30.62 -13.72
N ASN A 156 -19.42 31.26 -13.87
CA ASN A 156 -20.28 31.68 -12.75
C ASN A 156 -21.37 30.68 -12.38
N SER A 157 -21.41 29.51 -13.03
CA SER A 157 -22.40 28.49 -12.69
C SER A 157 -22.03 27.82 -11.36
N ARG A 158 -23.06 27.37 -10.64
CA ARG A 158 -22.87 26.66 -9.37
C ARG A 158 -22.07 25.38 -9.56
N GLU A 159 -22.33 24.68 -10.66
CA GLU A 159 -21.66 23.44 -11.05
C GLU A 159 -20.17 23.65 -11.28
N TYR A 160 -19.79 24.77 -11.93
CA TYR A 160 -18.39 25.14 -12.11
C TYR A 160 -17.68 25.35 -10.76
N GLN A 161 -18.29 26.11 -9.85
CA GLN A 161 -17.72 26.37 -8.52
C GLN A 161 -17.59 25.09 -7.68
N GLU A 162 -18.61 24.22 -7.71
CA GLU A 162 -18.59 22.94 -7.01
C GLU A 162 -17.49 22.02 -7.57
N LEU A 163 -17.39 21.87 -8.89
CA LEU A 163 -16.31 21.10 -9.52
C LEU A 163 -14.93 21.70 -9.24
N GLN A 164 -14.79 23.02 -9.22
CA GLN A 164 -13.53 23.70 -8.93
C GLN A 164 -13.09 23.45 -7.47
N SER A 165 -14.03 23.56 -6.53
CA SER A 165 -13.77 23.23 -5.13
C SER A 165 -13.35 21.76 -4.97
N LEU A 166 -14.01 20.86 -5.70
CA LEU A 166 -13.71 19.43 -5.70
C LEU A 166 -12.31 19.13 -6.24
N GLY A 167 -11.94 19.75 -7.36
CA GLY A 167 -10.59 19.65 -7.92
C GLY A 167 -9.54 20.16 -6.95
N SER A 168 -9.80 21.28 -6.26
CA SER A 168 -8.88 21.81 -5.24
C SER A 168 -8.69 20.86 -4.04
N ILE A 169 -9.78 20.21 -3.60
CA ILE A 169 -9.74 19.25 -2.49
C ILE A 169 -8.97 18.00 -2.91
N LEU A 170 -9.25 17.44 -4.08
CA LEU A 170 -8.53 16.27 -4.61
C LEU A 170 -7.05 16.57 -4.85
N GLY A 171 -6.73 17.72 -5.45
CA GLY A 171 -5.37 18.15 -5.77
C GLY A 171 -4.51 18.46 -4.55
N SER A 172 -5.11 18.67 -3.38
CA SER A 172 -4.36 18.91 -2.13
C SER A 172 -3.74 17.65 -1.50
N GLY A 173 -3.78 16.50 -2.18
CA GLY A 173 -3.15 15.26 -1.72
C GLY A 173 -3.94 14.56 -0.60
N VAL A 174 -5.23 14.84 -0.49
CA VAL A 174 -6.06 14.38 0.64
C VAL A 174 -6.24 12.85 0.65
N LEU A 175 -6.13 12.20 -0.51
CA LEU A 175 -6.28 10.75 -0.67
C LEU A 175 -4.92 10.03 -0.65
N GLN A 176 -4.03 10.47 0.24
CA GLN A 176 -2.74 9.84 0.51
C GLN A 176 -2.84 8.88 1.69
N PHE A 177 -2.35 7.66 1.51
CA PHE A 177 -2.23 6.67 2.58
C PHE A 177 -0.87 6.83 3.26
N THR A 178 -0.88 6.95 4.59
CA THR A 178 0.35 7.20 5.35
C THR A 178 0.47 6.25 6.54
N ALA A 179 1.69 5.77 6.79
CA ALA A 179 2.03 5.05 8.00
C ALA A 179 2.34 6.07 9.12
N ALA A 180 1.31 6.43 9.87
CA ALA A 180 1.37 7.37 11.00
C ALA A 180 2.04 8.71 10.64
N LYS A 181 1.88 9.17 9.40
CA LYS A 181 2.50 10.39 8.83
C LYS A 181 4.05 10.38 8.75
N PHE A 182 4.72 9.28 9.09
CA PHE A 182 6.16 9.16 8.93
C PHE A 182 6.55 8.88 7.48
N MET A 183 5.76 8.05 6.80
CA MET A 183 5.98 7.71 5.41
C MET A 183 4.65 7.57 4.66
N GLU A 184 4.67 7.97 3.41
CA GLU A 184 3.59 7.72 2.46
C GLU A 184 3.69 6.26 1.97
N ILE A 185 2.54 5.60 1.82
CA ILE A 185 2.44 4.21 1.36
C ILE A 185 2.10 4.22 -0.14
N LYS A 186 3.14 4.06 -0.96
CA LYS A 186 3.06 4.00 -2.42
C LYS A 186 4.07 3.01 -2.99
N ARG A 187 4.02 2.75 -4.30
CA ARG A 187 4.92 1.78 -4.95
C ARG A 187 6.40 2.15 -4.78
N SER A 188 6.74 3.44 -4.80
CA SER A 188 8.13 3.88 -4.61
C SER A 188 8.65 3.67 -3.18
N THR A 189 7.76 3.57 -2.19
CA THR A 189 8.15 3.22 -0.81
C THR A 189 8.70 1.80 -0.72
N ILE A 190 8.10 0.85 -1.45
CA ILE A 190 8.60 -0.53 -1.54
C ILE A 190 10.02 -0.55 -2.11
N LEU A 191 10.23 0.14 -3.24
CA LEU A 191 11.53 0.23 -3.88
C LEU A 191 12.57 0.89 -2.97
N SER A 192 12.16 1.91 -2.20
CA SER A 192 13.05 2.60 -1.25
C SER A 192 13.47 1.68 -0.10
N ILE A 193 12.55 0.90 0.46
CA ILE A 193 12.85 -0.08 1.51
C ILE A 193 13.78 -1.18 0.97
N MET A 194 13.49 -1.71 -0.23
CA MET A 194 14.34 -2.70 -0.87
C MET A 194 15.74 -2.15 -1.19
N ALA A 195 15.85 -0.90 -1.64
CA ALA A 195 17.13 -0.25 -1.91
C ALA A 195 17.95 -0.08 -0.62
N ALA A 196 17.30 0.36 0.47
CA ALA A 196 17.94 0.44 1.78
C ALA A 196 18.43 -0.93 2.24
N ALA A 197 17.58 -1.96 2.21
CA ALA A 197 17.96 -3.32 2.58
C ALA A 197 19.10 -3.86 1.69
N THR A 198 19.07 -3.61 0.39
CA THR A 198 20.15 -4.03 -0.54
C THR A 198 21.46 -3.33 -0.21
N THR A 199 21.41 -2.05 0.18
CA THR A 199 22.61 -1.31 0.60
C THR A 199 23.24 -1.93 1.85
N TYR A 200 22.42 -2.31 2.84
CA TYR A 200 22.90 -3.04 4.01
C TYR A 200 23.49 -4.40 3.64
N PHE A 201 22.84 -5.15 2.74
CA PHE A 201 23.38 -6.42 2.25
C PHE A 201 24.77 -6.28 1.65
N ILE A 202 24.96 -5.29 0.76
CA ILE A 202 26.26 -5.01 0.14
C ILE A 202 27.31 -4.71 1.21
N ALA A 203 26.97 -3.87 2.19
CA ALA A 203 27.87 -3.55 3.29
C ALA A 203 28.24 -4.79 4.11
N ILE A 204 27.26 -5.64 4.46
CA ILE A 204 27.52 -6.88 5.20
C ILE A 204 28.46 -7.79 4.40
N VAL A 205 28.19 -8.03 3.12
CA VAL A 205 29.03 -8.90 2.26
C VAL A 205 30.46 -8.35 2.13
N GLN A 206 30.64 -7.03 2.14
CA GLN A 206 31.96 -6.40 1.99
C GLN A 206 32.79 -6.35 3.28
N PHE A 207 32.14 -6.21 4.43
CA PHE A 207 32.82 -6.00 5.72
C PHE A 207 32.76 -7.20 6.68
N TYR A 208 32.14 -8.31 6.26
CA TYR A 208 32.19 -9.60 6.94
C TYR A 208 33.37 -10.42 6.42
#